data_AF-A0A3C1IWF1-F1
#
_entry.id   AF-A0A3C1IWF1-F1
#
_cell.length_a   1.000
_cell.length_b   1.000
_cell.length_c   1.000
_cell.angle_alpha   90.00
_cell.angle_beta   90.00
_cell.angle_gamma   90.00
#
_symmetry.space_group_name_H-M   'P 1'
#
loop_
_entity.id
_entity.type
_entity.pdbx_description
1 polymer ?
#
loop_
_entity_poly.entity_id
_entity_poly.type
_entity_poly.pdbx_seq_one_letter_code
_entity_poly.pdbx_strand_id
1 'polypeptide(L)'
;MLKVRIIPCLLLKDLKLVKSIRFEQHRNIGSYIAAVRVFDARGVDELVFLDISATPEYRPISLEIVRTVAEDCFMPFGAGGGVRTIEDIRQLLKIGADKIVINTEAVRNPQFVAESAKMFGCQAIVVSIDARLNAAGKHEVFVQGGKDPTGLDAVEWAKRAEQLGAGELLITSIDKDGTMEGYDIDLIRSITGTVRIPVIASGGAGKLQDFVDAVKLGGASAVAAASIFQYTQTTPLMIKQYMQQHSISVRL
;
A
#
# COMPACT_ATOMS: atom_id res chain seq x y z
N MET A 1 -21.98 -0.39 -7.91
CA MET A 1 -21.07 -0.87 -6.84
C MET A 1 -19.65 -0.77 -7.36
N LEU A 2 -18.73 -0.18 -6.60
CA LEU A 2 -17.31 -0.08 -7.00
C LEU A 2 -16.71 -1.50 -7.03
N LYS A 3 -15.94 -1.80 -8.08
CA LYS A 3 -15.26 -3.10 -8.23
C LYS A 3 -14.01 -3.13 -7.34
N VAL A 4 -13.77 -4.25 -6.67
CA VAL A 4 -12.57 -4.46 -5.86
C VAL A 4 -11.35 -4.52 -6.76
N ARG A 5 -10.27 -3.85 -6.34
CA ARG A 5 -8.98 -3.78 -7.05
C ARG A 5 -7.98 -4.77 -6.46
N ILE A 6 -7.22 -5.42 -7.32
CA ILE A 6 -6.04 -6.23 -6.98
C ILE A 6 -4.79 -5.41 -7.26
N ILE A 7 -3.97 -5.19 -6.23
CA ILE A 7 -2.86 -4.24 -6.28
C ILE A 7 -1.53 -4.94 -5.96
N PRO A 8 -0.64 -5.20 -6.94
CA PRO A 8 0.71 -5.63 -6.62
C PRO A 8 1.47 -4.51 -5.90
N CYS A 9 2.09 -4.85 -4.77
CA CYS A 9 2.97 -3.94 -4.04
C CYS A 9 4.44 -4.29 -4.30
N LEU A 10 5.16 -3.37 -4.92
CA LEU A 10 6.57 -3.47 -5.26
C LEU A 10 7.39 -2.64 -4.27
N LEU A 11 8.30 -3.32 -3.55
CA LEU A 11 9.20 -2.68 -2.59
C LEU A 11 10.59 -2.59 -3.22
N LEU A 12 11.12 -1.38 -3.32
CA LEU A 12 12.45 -1.10 -3.84
C LEU A 12 13.40 -0.81 -2.68
N LYS A 13 14.53 -1.54 -2.64
CA LYS A 13 15.63 -1.30 -1.73
C LYS A 13 16.94 -1.40 -2.51
N ASP A 14 17.80 -0.39 -2.39
CA ASP A 14 19.11 -0.35 -3.04
C ASP A 14 19.03 -0.66 -4.56
N LEU A 15 18.05 -0.02 -5.23
CA LEU A 15 17.72 -0.18 -6.67
C LEU A 15 17.24 -1.59 -7.08
N LYS A 16 16.95 -2.46 -6.11
CA LYS A 16 16.51 -3.83 -6.33
C LYS A 16 15.12 -4.03 -5.77
N LEU A 17 14.33 -4.85 -6.47
CA LEU A 17 13.03 -5.26 -5.95
C LEU A 17 13.26 -6.25 -4.81
N VAL A 18 12.62 -6.05 -3.67
CA VAL A 18 12.77 -6.89 -2.49
C VAL A 18 11.45 -7.39 -1.93
N LYS A 19 11.54 -8.40 -1.07
CA LYS A 19 10.47 -8.83 -0.16
C LYS A 19 11.00 -8.89 1.26
N SER A 20 10.16 -8.50 2.20
CA SER A 20 10.39 -8.55 3.64
C SER A 20 9.53 -9.61 4.29
N ILE A 21 9.89 -9.97 5.52
CA ILE A 21 9.00 -10.62 6.48
C ILE A 21 8.96 -9.69 7.69
N ARG A 22 7.77 -9.23 8.06
CA ARG A 22 7.55 -8.27 9.17
C ARG A 22 8.41 -7.02 9.10
N PHE A 23 8.61 -6.51 7.88
CA PHE A 23 9.46 -5.34 7.56
C PHE A 23 10.96 -5.56 7.85
N GLU A 24 11.32 -6.79 8.20
CA GLU A 24 12.69 -7.22 8.39
C GLU A 24 13.11 -8.16 7.25
N GLN A 25 14.39 -8.53 7.21
CA GLN A 25 14.92 -9.57 6.32
C GLN A 25 14.56 -9.37 4.84
N HIS A 26 15.31 -8.50 4.17
CA HIS A 26 15.04 -8.14 2.79
C HIS A 26 15.72 -9.12 1.82
N ARG A 27 14.92 -9.88 1.07
CA ARG A 27 15.42 -10.74 -0.02
C ARG A 27 15.25 -10.05 -1.35
N ASN A 28 16.34 -9.93 -2.11
CA ASN A 28 16.30 -9.47 -3.50
C ASN A 28 15.55 -10.48 -4.38
N ILE A 29 14.56 -9.99 -5.12
CA ILE A 29 13.73 -10.77 -6.05
C ILE A 29 13.85 -10.28 -7.51
N GLY A 30 14.80 -9.38 -7.79
CA GLY A 30 15.22 -9.04 -9.15
C GLY A 30 14.87 -7.61 -9.58
N SER A 31 14.56 -7.48 -10.87
CA SER A 31 14.37 -6.20 -11.53
C SER A 31 12.96 -5.64 -11.28
N TYR A 32 12.89 -4.40 -10.80
CA TYR A 32 11.60 -3.73 -10.58
C TYR A 32 10.89 -3.45 -11.91
N ILE A 33 11.61 -3.08 -12.97
CA ILE A 33 10.99 -2.76 -14.27
C ILE A 33 10.42 -4.01 -14.96
N ALA A 34 11.11 -5.15 -14.82
CA ALA A 34 10.58 -6.42 -15.30
C ALA A 34 9.28 -6.78 -14.56
N ALA A 35 9.22 -6.55 -13.25
CA ALA A 35 8.01 -6.79 -12.47
C ALA A 35 6.85 -5.88 -12.90
N VAL A 36 7.11 -4.59 -13.13
CA VAL A 36 6.10 -3.64 -13.65
C VAL A 36 5.49 -4.15 -14.95
N ARG A 37 6.33 -4.46 -15.94
CA ARG A 37 5.87 -4.99 -17.25
C ARG A 37 5.08 -6.30 -17.13
N VAL A 38 5.50 -7.19 -16.23
CA VAL A 38 4.78 -8.45 -15.98
C VAL A 38 3.40 -8.21 -15.38
N PHE A 39 3.27 -7.26 -14.45
CA PHE A 39 1.97 -6.97 -13.84
C PHE A 39 1.05 -6.21 -14.79
N ASP A 40 1.59 -5.28 -15.57
CA ASP A 40 0.86 -4.60 -16.64
C ASP A 40 0.27 -5.60 -17.65
N ALA A 41 1.11 -6.50 -18.18
CA ALA A 41 0.67 -7.56 -19.10
C ALA A 41 -0.34 -8.56 -18.47
N ARG A 42 -0.39 -8.65 -17.14
CA ARG A 42 -1.34 -9.48 -16.40
C ARG A 42 -2.66 -8.77 -16.07
N GLY A 43 -2.86 -7.53 -16.53
CA GLY A 43 -4.11 -6.79 -16.36
C GLY A 43 -4.46 -6.53 -14.90
N VAL A 44 -3.46 -6.17 -14.08
CA VAL A 44 -3.72 -5.72 -12.70
C VAL A 44 -4.44 -4.38 -12.69
N ASP A 45 -5.20 -4.11 -11.63
CA ASP A 45 -6.09 -2.94 -11.62
C ASP A 45 -5.35 -1.63 -11.30
N GLU A 46 -4.27 -1.75 -10.52
CA GLU A 46 -3.44 -0.65 -10.02
C GLU A 46 -2.12 -1.26 -9.48
N LEU A 47 -1.06 -0.47 -9.37
CA LEU A 47 0.22 -0.87 -8.77
C LEU A 47 0.63 0.10 -7.65
N VAL A 48 1.30 -0.41 -6.61
CA VAL A 48 1.95 0.44 -5.59
C VAL A 48 3.44 0.19 -5.61
N PHE A 49 4.22 1.26 -5.73
CA PHE A 49 5.67 1.25 -5.80
C PHE A 49 6.27 2.07 -4.65
N LEU A 50 7.01 1.41 -3.76
CA LEU A 50 7.55 2.02 -2.55
C LEU A 50 9.06 1.90 -2.48
N ASP A 51 9.78 3.02 -2.41
CA ASP A 51 11.20 3.05 -2.07
C ASP A 51 11.37 3.00 -0.54
N ILE A 52 11.70 1.81 -0.04
CA ILE A 52 11.85 1.56 1.39
C ILE A 52 13.24 1.94 1.93
N SER A 53 14.19 2.26 1.05
CA SER A 53 15.51 2.81 1.40
C SER A 53 15.44 4.32 1.66
N ALA A 54 14.55 5.04 0.97
CA ALA A 54 14.50 6.51 0.96
C ALA A 54 14.32 7.14 2.36
N THR A 55 13.35 6.65 3.14
CA THR A 55 13.05 7.25 4.45
C THR A 55 14.19 7.06 5.45
N PRO A 56 14.74 5.83 5.65
CA PRO A 56 15.91 5.62 6.51
C PRO A 56 17.17 6.38 6.08
N GLU A 57 17.39 6.55 4.77
CA GLU A 57 18.55 7.27 4.22
C GLU A 57 18.38 8.80 4.21
N TYR A 58 17.25 9.30 4.70
CA TYR A 58 16.93 10.72 4.74
C TYR A 58 16.96 11.39 3.34
N ARG A 59 16.53 10.67 2.31
CA ARG A 59 16.44 11.18 0.93
C ARG A 59 15.03 11.02 0.35
N PRO A 60 14.66 11.78 -0.68
CA PRO A 60 13.45 11.50 -1.45
C PRO A 60 13.60 10.21 -2.27
N ILE A 61 12.46 9.63 -2.68
CA ILE A 61 12.41 8.62 -3.74
C ILE A 61 13.04 9.20 -5.03
N SER A 62 13.77 8.36 -5.77
CA SER A 62 14.40 8.78 -7.02
C SER A 62 13.35 9.07 -8.11
N LEU A 63 13.30 10.33 -8.55
CA LEU A 63 12.45 10.77 -9.66
C LEU A 63 12.77 10.06 -10.97
N GLU A 64 14.03 9.68 -11.20
CA GLU A 64 14.45 8.93 -12.38
C GLU A 64 13.85 7.53 -12.38
N ILE A 65 13.87 6.84 -11.24
CA ILE A 65 13.28 5.51 -11.13
C ILE A 65 11.77 5.56 -11.34
N VAL A 66 11.09 6.55 -10.75
CA VAL A 66 9.65 6.73 -10.92
C VAL A 66 9.30 7.05 -12.38
N ARG A 67 10.14 7.83 -13.08
CA ARG A 67 9.98 8.09 -14.52
C ARG A 67 10.06 6.80 -15.32
N THR A 68 11.07 5.97 -15.07
CA THR A 68 11.21 4.67 -15.73
C THR A 68 10.00 3.77 -15.48
N VAL A 69 9.44 3.77 -14.25
CA VAL A 69 8.21 3.02 -13.96
C VAL A 69 7.03 3.59 -14.75
N ALA A 70 6.88 4.92 -14.81
CA ALA A 70 5.78 5.57 -15.52
C ALA A 70 5.79 5.29 -17.04
N GLU A 71 6.96 5.07 -17.63
CA GLU A 71 7.09 4.74 -19.06
C GLU A 71 6.59 3.33 -19.41
N ASP A 72 6.56 2.41 -18.45
CA ASP A 72 6.20 0.99 -18.64
C ASP A 72 4.92 0.57 -17.89
N CYS A 73 4.31 1.47 -17.11
CA CYS A 73 3.13 1.21 -16.28
C CYS A 73 1.89 1.90 -16.88
N PHE A 74 1.07 1.17 -17.63
CA PHE A 74 -0.14 1.72 -18.24
C PHE A 74 -1.38 1.60 -17.34
N MET A 75 -1.31 0.78 -16.29
CA MET A 75 -2.27 0.83 -15.19
C MET A 75 -1.99 2.02 -14.26
N PRO A 76 -3.01 2.51 -13.52
CA PRO A 76 -2.79 3.50 -12.49
C PRO A 76 -1.74 3.01 -11.48
N PHE A 77 -0.86 3.90 -11.00
CA PHE A 77 0.08 3.53 -9.95
C PHE A 77 0.29 4.60 -8.88
N GLY A 78 0.46 4.11 -7.65
CA GLY A 78 0.88 4.88 -6.50
C GLY A 78 2.39 4.80 -6.28
N ALA A 79 3.04 5.93 -6.03
CA ALA A 79 4.47 6.01 -5.70
C ALA A 79 4.67 6.55 -4.28
N GLY A 80 5.62 6.00 -3.52
CA GLY A 80 5.92 6.46 -2.18
C GLY A 80 7.32 6.09 -1.68
N GLY A 81 7.66 6.59 -0.49
CA GLY A 81 8.99 6.45 0.12
C GLY A 81 9.74 7.78 0.14
N GLY A 82 10.08 8.27 1.32
CA GLY A 82 10.87 9.52 1.46
C GLY A 82 10.17 10.80 1.00
N VAL A 83 8.86 10.80 0.72
CA VAL A 83 8.09 12.00 0.37
C VAL A 83 7.89 12.87 1.60
N ARG A 84 8.38 14.11 1.57
CA ARG A 84 8.43 15.00 2.76
C ARG A 84 7.92 16.41 2.50
N THR A 85 7.85 16.81 1.23
CA THR A 85 7.45 18.15 0.85
C THR A 85 6.36 18.13 -0.21
N ILE A 86 5.64 19.25 -0.31
CA ILE A 86 4.65 19.49 -1.36
C ILE A 86 5.31 19.46 -2.75
N GLU A 87 6.58 19.85 -2.85
CA GLU A 87 7.34 19.79 -4.10
C GLU A 87 7.63 18.34 -4.51
N ASP A 88 7.94 17.45 -3.56
CA ASP A 88 8.13 16.02 -3.87
C ASP A 88 6.87 15.42 -4.51
N ILE A 89 5.70 15.70 -3.93
CA ILE A 89 4.40 15.27 -4.46
C ILE A 89 4.18 15.83 -5.86
N ARG A 90 4.43 17.13 -6.06
CA ARG A 90 4.30 17.79 -7.38
C ARG A 90 5.16 17.11 -8.44
N GLN A 91 6.42 16.82 -8.13
CA GLN A 91 7.35 16.20 -9.08
C GLN A 91 6.94 14.77 -9.42
N LEU A 92 6.53 13.98 -8.43
CA LEU A 92 6.08 12.60 -8.65
C LEU A 92 4.82 12.54 -9.54
N LEU A 93 3.82 13.38 -9.27
CA LEU A 93 2.62 13.47 -10.09
C LEU A 93 2.95 13.93 -11.52
N LYS A 94 3.83 14.93 -11.67
CA LYS A 94 4.26 15.45 -12.98
C LYS A 94 4.97 14.39 -13.83
N ILE A 95 5.64 13.43 -13.21
CA ILE A 95 6.37 12.36 -13.88
C ILE A 95 5.46 11.21 -14.33
N GLY A 96 4.25 11.11 -13.77
CA GLY A 96 3.24 10.16 -14.21
C GLY A 96 2.65 9.28 -13.10
N ALA A 97 3.06 9.45 -11.84
CA ALA A 97 2.36 8.78 -10.74
C ALA A 97 0.93 9.33 -10.61
N ASP A 98 -0.06 8.44 -10.47
CA ASP A 98 -1.46 8.84 -10.28
C ASP A 98 -1.76 9.20 -8.83
N LYS A 99 -1.05 8.55 -7.90
CA LYS A 99 -1.22 8.71 -6.45
C LYS A 99 0.11 8.75 -5.73
N ILE A 100 0.17 9.52 -4.65
CA ILE A 100 1.34 9.57 -3.76
C ILE A 100 1.02 8.91 -2.43
N VAL A 101 1.84 7.94 -2.06
CA VAL A 101 1.74 7.18 -0.81
C VAL A 101 2.64 7.82 0.24
N ILE A 102 2.03 8.36 1.30
CA ILE A 102 2.72 9.05 2.40
C ILE A 102 2.45 8.35 3.73
N ASN A 103 3.49 8.21 4.56
CA ASN A 103 3.37 7.64 5.92
C ASN A 103 4.10 8.53 6.93
N THR A 104 5.43 8.40 7.04
CA THR A 104 6.22 9.02 8.11
C THR A 104 6.00 10.54 8.25
N GLU A 105 6.01 11.28 7.13
CA GLU A 105 5.78 12.73 7.16
C GLU A 105 4.32 13.06 7.54
N ALA A 106 3.36 12.29 7.04
CA ALA A 106 1.95 12.47 7.39
C ALA A 106 1.71 12.29 8.90
N VAL A 107 2.37 11.32 9.53
CA VAL A 107 2.26 11.11 10.99
C VAL A 107 2.94 12.23 11.77
N ARG A 108 4.16 12.63 11.37
CA ARG A 108 4.96 13.65 12.08
C ARG A 108 4.39 15.06 11.93
N ASN A 109 3.82 15.37 10.76
CA ASN A 109 3.17 16.62 10.44
C ASN A 109 1.81 16.35 9.76
N PRO A 110 0.74 16.08 10.53
CA PRO A 110 -0.58 15.75 9.96
C PRO A 110 -1.13 16.82 9.01
N GLN A 111 -0.76 18.09 9.20
CA GLN A 111 -1.18 19.16 8.29
C GLN A 111 -0.67 18.96 6.85
N PHE A 112 0.42 18.22 6.67
CA PHE A 112 0.94 17.82 5.37
C PHE A 112 -0.11 17.09 4.53
N VAL A 113 -0.96 16.25 5.14
CA VAL A 113 -2.07 15.57 4.44
C VAL A 113 -3.06 16.60 3.89
N ALA A 114 -3.47 17.56 4.72
CA ALA A 114 -4.43 18.59 4.34
C ALA A 114 -3.90 19.55 3.28
N GLU A 115 -2.64 19.96 3.39
CA GLU A 115 -1.97 20.79 2.38
C GLU A 115 -1.86 20.07 1.04
N SER A 116 -1.47 18.78 1.07
CA SER A 116 -1.36 17.95 -0.12
C SER A 116 -2.72 17.73 -0.80
N ALA A 117 -3.74 17.35 -0.02
CA ALA A 117 -5.09 17.13 -0.53
C ALA A 117 -5.70 18.41 -1.11
N LYS A 118 -5.49 19.57 -0.45
CA LYS A 118 -5.95 20.87 -0.95
C LYS A 118 -5.31 21.23 -2.30
N MET A 119 -4.05 20.86 -2.50
CA MET A 119 -3.30 21.25 -3.70
C MET A 119 -3.52 20.30 -4.88
N PHE A 120 -3.59 18.99 -4.64
CA PHE A 120 -3.60 17.96 -5.69
C PHE A 120 -4.93 17.17 -5.77
N GLY A 121 -5.84 17.40 -4.83
CA GLY A 121 -7.08 16.67 -4.66
C GLY A 121 -6.90 15.41 -3.81
N CYS A 122 -7.92 15.06 -3.02
CA CYS A 122 -7.87 13.93 -2.10
C CYS A 122 -7.53 12.62 -2.82
N GLN A 123 -8.05 12.41 -4.03
CA GLN A 123 -7.86 11.18 -4.81
C GLN A 123 -6.40 10.86 -5.14
N ALA A 124 -5.51 11.87 -5.12
CA ALA A 124 -4.09 11.70 -5.37
C ALA A 124 -3.30 11.35 -4.09
N ILE A 125 -3.90 11.44 -2.90
CA ILE A 125 -3.20 11.28 -1.62
C ILE A 125 -3.64 9.98 -0.94
N VAL A 126 -2.70 9.05 -0.84
CA VAL A 126 -2.86 7.78 -0.13
C VAL A 126 -2.07 7.86 1.18
N VAL A 127 -2.75 7.75 2.33
CA VAL A 127 -2.07 7.65 3.62
C VAL A 127 -1.80 6.19 3.93
N SER A 128 -0.53 5.83 4.01
CA SER A 128 -0.10 4.50 4.44
C SER A 128 -0.01 4.45 5.97
N ILE A 129 -0.60 3.42 6.55
CA ILE A 129 -0.64 3.14 7.98
C ILE A 129 -0.03 1.76 8.19
N ASP A 130 1.21 1.73 8.67
CA ASP A 130 1.88 0.51 9.09
C ASP A 130 1.59 0.31 10.57
N ALA A 131 0.96 -0.81 10.93
CA ALA A 131 0.49 -1.04 12.29
C ALA A 131 0.94 -2.39 12.86
N ARG A 132 1.19 -2.42 14.17
CA ARG A 132 1.56 -3.63 14.91
C ARG A 132 0.68 -3.77 16.15
N LEU A 133 0.28 -5.00 16.48
CA LEU A 133 -0.49 -5.27 17.69
C LEU A 133 0.41 -5.10 18.92
N ASN A 134 0.05 -4.19 19.82
CA ASN A 134 0.76 -3.98 21.07
C ASN A 134 0.23 -4.87 22.21
N ALA A 135 0.93 -4.89 23.34
CA ALA A 135 0.58 -5.72 24.50
C ALA A 135 -0.79 -5.38 25.12
N ALA A 136 -1.34 -4.19 24.84
CA ALA A 136 -2.68 -3.78 25.28
C ALA A 136 -3.78 -4.24 24.31
N GLY A 137 -3.44 -5.00 23.26
CA GLY A 137 -4.40 -5.49 22.26
C GLY A 137 -4.86 -4.42 21.28
N LYS A 138 -4.11 -3.32 21.12
CA LYS A 138 -4.39 -2.26 20.14
C LYS A 138 -3.36 -2.27 19.03
N HIS A 139 -3.78 -1.93 17.81
CA HIS A 139 -2.87 -1.71 16.69
C HIS A 139 -2.26 -0.31 16.79
N GLU A 140 -0.97 -0.26 17.10
CA GLU A 140 -0.19 0.96 17.20
C GLU A 140 0.44 1.29 15.84
N VAL A 141 0.45 2.58 15.46
CA VAL A 141 1.07 3.07 14.22
C VAL A 141 2.59 3.15 14.36
N PHE A 142 3.28 2.69 13.31
CA PHE A 142 4.74 2.77 13.19
C PHE A 142 5.14 3.60 11.98
N VAL A 143 6.29 4.26 12.10
CA VAL A 143 6.92 5.05 11.04
C VAL A 143 8.35 4.58 10.77
N GLN A 144 9.08 5.25 9.87
CA GLN A 144 10.48 4.92 9.54
C GLN A 144 10.67 3.47 9.07
N GLY A 145 9.73 2.97 8.25
CA GLY A 145 9.75 1.60 7.77
C GLY A 145 9.52 0.58 8.89
N GLY A 146 8.56 0.85 9.78
CA GLY A 146 8.15 -0.07 10.85
C GLY A 146 9.07 -0.10 12.07
N LYS A 147 10.02 0.83 12.19
CA LYS A 147 11.02 0.83 13.28
C LYS A 147 10.59 1.65 14.49
N ASP A 148 9.94 2.77 14.25
CA ASP A 148 9.66 3.75 15.29
C ASP A 148 8.17 3.64 15.70
N PRO A 149 7.85 3.19 16.92
CA PRO A 149 6.51 3.26 17.46
C PRO A 149 6.12 4.72 17.72
N THR A 150 4.86 5.07 17.48
CA THR A 150 4.39 6.46 17.57
C THR A 150 3.50 6.73 18.79
N GLY A 151 3.03 5.68 19.47
CA GLY A 151 1.99 5.75 20.50
C GLY A 151 0.59 6.03 19.94
N LEU A 152 0.43 6.21 18.63
CA LEU A 152 -0.88 6.47 18.02
C LEU A 152 -1.63 5.15 17.78
N ASP A 153 -2.92 5.17 18.08
CA ASP A 153 -3.84 4.11 17.69
C ASP A 153 -4.15 4.20 16.19
N ALA A 154 -4.09 3.07 15.48
CA ALA A 154 -4.26 3.00 14.03
C ALA A 154 -5.67 3.43 13.57
N VAL A 155 -6.71 3.15 14.36
CA VAL A 155 -8.10 3.53 14.05
C VAL A 155 -8.28 5.04 14.22
N GLU A 156 -7.77 5.61 15.30
CA GLU A 156 -7.83 7.06 15.53
C GLU A 156 -6.98 7.83 14.51
N TRP A 157 -5.83 7.29 14.11
CA TRP A 157 -5.03 7.88 13.04
C TRP A 157 -5.75 7.82 11.68
N ALA A 158 -6.40 6.69 11.35
CA ALA A 158 -7.20 6.57 10.12
C ALA A 158 -8.33 7.61 10.04
N LYS A 159 -9.09 7.81 11.13
CA LYS A 159 -10.11 8.87 11.21
C LYS A 159 -9.52 10.24 10.92
N ARG A 160 -8.39 10.55 11.56
CA ARG A 160 -7.73 11.84 11.42
C ARG A 160 -7.21 12.04 10.00
N ALA A 161 -6.61 11.03 9.39
CA ALA A 161 -6.14 11.07 8.01
C ALA A 161 -7.29 11.36 7.03
N GLU A 162 -8.45 10.71 7.20
CA GLU A 162 -9.66 11.00 6.42
C GLU A 162 -10.14 12.46 6.61
N GLN A 163 -10.22 12.93 7.86
CA GLN A 163 -10.62 14.32 8.16
C GLN A 163 -9.68 15.36 7.54
N LEU A 164 -8.40 15.02 7.41
CA LEU A 164 -7.38 15.85 6.78
C LEU A 164 -7.41 15.75 5.25
N GLY A 165 -8.24 14.90 4.65
CA GLY A 165 -8.40 14.83 3.20
C GLY A 165 -7.58 13.74 2.51
N ALA A 166 -7.13 12.70 3.22
CA ALA A 166 -6.68 11.47 2.56
C ALA A 166 -7.81 10.94 1.65
N GLY A 167 -7.50 10.58 0.41
CA GLY A 167 -8.50 9.99 -0.51
C GLY A 167 -8.61 8.48 -0.40
N GLU A 168 -7.59 7.83 0.15
CA GLU A 168 -7.51 6.39 0.31
C GLU A 168 -6.47 6.03 1.40
N LEU A 169 -6.69 4.91 2.10
CA LEU A 169 -5.77 4.39 3.09
C LEU A 169 -5.11 3.09 2.60
N LEU A 170 -3.79 2.99 2.75
CA LEU A 170 -3.05 1.73 2.59
C LEU A 170 -2.68 1.20 3.96
N ILE A 171 -3.37 0.17 4.44
CA ILE A 171 -3.15 -0.37 5.78
C ILE A 171 -2.31 -1.64 5.69
N THR A 172 -1.18 -1.68 6.41
CA THR A 172 -0.29 -2.84 6.43
C THR A 172 -0.12 -3.35 7.86
N SER A 173 -0.51 -4.60 8.10
CA SER A 173 -0.18 -5.27 9.37
C SER A 173 1.28 -5.71 9.33
N ILE A 174 2.11 -5.11 10.18
CA ILE A 174 3.53 -5.46 10.29
C ILE A 174 3.67 -6.91 10.77
N ASP A 175 2.77 -7.38 11.64
CA ASP A 175 2.82 -8.76 12.19
C ASP A 175 2.59 -9.83 11.11
N LYS A 176 1.77 -9.50 10.11
CA LYS A 176 1.40 -10.39 8.99
C LYS A 176 2.22 -10.16 7.73
N ASP A 177 2.95 -9.04 7.60
CA ASP A 177 3.70 -8.76 6.39
C ASP A 177 4.68 -9.89 6.04
N GLY A 178 4.62 -10.34 4.79
CA GLY A 178 5.47 -11.43 4.28
C GLY A 178 5.23 -12.83 4.85
N THR A 179 4.37 -13.02 5.86
CA THR A 179 4.20 -14.34 6.52
C THR A 179 3.39 -15.34 5.69
N MET A 180 2.55 -14.85 4.76
CA MET A 180 1.64 -15.68 3.96
C MET A 180 0.61 -16.47 4.79
N GLU A 181 0.27 -15.98 5.99
CA GLU A 181 -0.68 -16.61 6.93
C GLU A 181 -2.11 -16.03 6.86
N GLY A 182 -2.40 -15.20 5.86
CA GLY A 182 -3.63 -14.43 5.72
C GLY A 182 -3.51 -12.99 6.23
N TYR A 183 -4.37 -12.11 5.70
CA TYR A 183 -4.45 -10.71 6.12
C TYR A 183 -4.91 -10.58 7.58
N ASP A 184 -4.57 -9.45 8.19
CA ASP A 184 -5.07 -9.07 9.53
C ASP A 184 -6.51 -8.54 9.44
N ILE A 185 -7.49 -9.45 9.53
CA ILE A 185 -8.91 -9.11 9.39
C ILE A 185 -9.39 -8.16 10.49
N ASP A 186 -8.86 -8.28 11.70
CA ASP A 186 -9.26 -7.42 12.82
C ASP A 186 -8.77 -5.99 12.61
N LEU A 187 -7.52 -5.80 12.17
CA LEU A 187 -7.01 -4.49 11.77
C LEU A 187 -7.88 -3.89 10.65
N ILE A 188 -8.11 -4.65 9.58
CA ILE A 188 -8.87 -4.16 8.42
C ILE A 188 -10.27 -3.73 8.86
N ARG A 189 -10.99 -4.60 9.56
CA ARG A 189 -12.37 -4.34 10.00
C ARG A 189 -12.48 -3.16 10.96
N SER A 190 -11.52 -2.98 11.86
CA SER A 190 -11.54 -1.87 12.82
C SER A 190 -11.43 -0.50 12.13
N ILE A 191 -10.65 -0.43 11.04
CA ILE A 191 -10.45 0.78 10.24
C ILE A 191 -11.61 0.98 9.26
N THR A 192 -12.00 -0.03 8.48
CA THR A 192 -13.09 0.09 7.48
C THR A 192 -14.44 0.40 8.11
N GLY A 193 -14.70 -0.05 9.34
CA GLY A 193 -15.92 0.28 10.10
C GLY A 193 -15.98 1.73 10.58
N THR A 194 -14.89 2.47 10.43
CA THR A 194 -14.69 3.79 11.02
C THR A 194 -14.54 4.91 9.99
N VAL A 195 -13.95 4.62 8.83
CA VAL A 195 -13.73 5.59 7.75
C VAL A 195 -14.68 5.33 6.57
N ARG A 196 -14.91 6.34 5.73
CA ARG A 196 -15.74 6.27 4.52
C ARG A 196 -14.92 6.21 3.23
N ILE A 197 -13.66 6.65 3.28
CA ILE A 197 -12.73 6.52 2.15
C ILE A 197 -12.30 5.07 1.90
N PRO A 198 -11.91 4.70 0.66
CA PRO A 198 -11.41 3.38 0.35
C PRO A 198 -10.22 2.95 1.22
N VAL A 199 -10.20 1.67 1.58
CA VAL A 199 -9.12 1.04 2.34
C VAL A 199 -8.51 -0.10 1.50
N ILE A 200 -7.20 -0.04 1.29
CA ILE A 200 -6.38 -1.08 0.68
C ILE A 200 -5.79 -1.94 1.80
N ALA A 201 -6.19 -3.20 1.88
CA ALA A 201 -5.63 -4.17 2.81
C ALA A 201 -4.27 -4.70 2.31
N SER A 202 -3.23 -4.68 3.15
CA SER A 202 -1.88 -5.13 2.82
C SER A 202 -1.25 -5.96 3.94
N GLY A 203 -0.36 -6.88 3.57
CA GLY A 203 0.38 -7.76 4.48
C GLY A 203 -0.37 -9.06 4.83
N GLY A 204 0.23 -10.21 4.50
CA GLY A 204 -0.23 -11.52 4.97
C GLY A 204 -0.79 -12.48 3.93
N ALA A 205 -1.21 -12.03 2.74
CA ALA A 205 -1.80 -12.92 1.73
C ALA A 205 -0.92 -14.13 1.36
N GLY A 206 -1.48 -15.33 1.47
CA GLY A 206 -0.84 -16.60 1.12
C GLY A 206 -1.67 -17.53 0.23
N LYS A 207 -3.00 -17.39 0.22
CA LYS A 207 -3.95 -18.18 -0.59
C LYS A 207 -5.10 -17.32 -1.11
N LEU A 208 -5.84 -17.85 -2.10
CA LEU A 208 -6.96 -17.14 -2.74
C LEU A 208 -8.07 -16.74 -1.75
N GLN A 209 -8.33 -17.57 -0.74
CA GLN A 209 -9.33 -17.29 0.29
C GLN A 209 -9.02 -16.01 1.09
N ASP A 210 -7.74 -15.69 1.31
CA ASP A 210 -7.36 -14.52 2.11
C ASP A 210 -7.87 -13.22 1.48
N PHE A 211 -7.90 -13.14 0.15
CA PHE A 211 -8.43 -11.99 -0.59
C PHE A 211 -9.95 -11.86 -0.43
N VAL A 212 -10.67 -12.99 -0.40
CA VAL A 212 -12.11 -13.02 -0.15
C VAL A 212 -12.39 -12.58 1.29
N ASP A 213 -11.61 -13.05 2.25
CA ASP A 213 -11.76 -12.73 3.67
C ASP A 213 -11.47 -11.25 3.94
N ALA A 214 -10.41 -10.69 3.36
CA ALA A 214 -10.09 -9.26 3.50
C ALA A 214 -11.24 -8.34 3.05
N VAL A 215 -11.99 -8.75 2.01
CA VAL A 215 -13.13 -7.98 1.51
C VAL A 215 -14.40 -8.28 2.30
N LYS A 216 -14.78 -9.55 2.46
CA LYS A 216 -16.06 -9.92 3.06
C LYS A 216 -16.10 -9.78 4.58
N LEU A 217 -15.01 -10.14 5.24
CA LEU A 217 -14.89 -10.10 6.70
C LEU A 217 -14.24 -8.79 7.15
N GLY A 218 -13.23 -8.32 6.39
CA GLY A 218 -12.52 -7.08 6.68
C GLY A 218 -13.23 -5.82 6.15
N GLY A 219 -13.97 -5.89 5.04
CA GLY A 219 -14.58 -4.71 4.41
C GLY A 219 -13.61 -3.91 3.53
N ALA A 220 -12.47 -4.47 3.15
CA ALA A 220 -11.50 -3.79 2.29
C ALA A 220 -12.09 -3.44 0.91
N SER A 221 -11.75 -2.27 0.39
CA SER A 221 -12.14 -1.81 -0.96
C SER A 221 -11.17 -2.30 -2.04
N ALA A 222 -9.95 -2.64 -1.63
CA ALA A 222 -8.90 -3.16 -2.47
C ALA A 222 -7.96 -4.04 -1.64
N VAL A 223 -7.21 -4.90 -2.33
CA VAL A 223 -6.31 -5.87 -1.70
C VAL A 223 -4.94 -5.78 -2.36
N ALA A 224 -3.95 -5.38 -1.57
CA ALA A 224 -2.56 -5.32 -1.97
C ALA A 224 -1.84 -6.61 -1.61
N ALA A 225 -0.99 -7.10 -2.51
CA ALA A 225 -0.23 -8.33 -2.28
C ALA A 225 1.14 -8.29 -2.95
N ALA A 226 2.06 -9.09 -2.40
CA ALA A 226 3.47 -9.07 -2.76
C ALA A 226 4.04 -10.50 -2.83
N SER A 227 4.18 -11.15 -1.67
CA SER A 227 4.87 -12.44 -1.55
C SER A 227 4.18 -13.57 -2.31
N ILE A 228 2.85 -13.62 -2.32
CA ILE A 228 2.09 -14.67 -3.01
C ILE A 228 2.37 -14.73 -4.51
N PHE A 229 2.61 -13.59 -5.18
CA PHE A 229 2.92 -13.55 -6.62
C PHE A 229 4.32 -14.06 -6.96
N GLN A 230 5.21 -14.15 -5.97
CA GLN A 230 6.61 -14.51 -6.15
C GLN A 230 6.93 -15.93 -5.70
N TYR A 231 6.29 -16.38 -4.62
CA TYR A 231 6.57 -17.67 -3.99
C TYR A 231 5.51 -18.73 -4.27
N THR A 232 4.48 -18.39 -5.05
CA THR A 232 3.45 -19.34 -5.48
C THR A 232 3.18 -19.20 -6.98
N GLN A 233 2.31 -20.05 -7.51
CA GLN A 233 1.82 -19.96 -8.89
C GLN A 233 0.59 -19.04 -9.04
N THR A 234 0.18 -18.36 -7.97
CA THR A 234 -0.99 -17.49 -7.98
C THR A 234 -0.79 -16.30 -8.89
N THR A 235 -1.78 -16.02 -9.74
CA THR A 235 -1.81 -14.84 -10.61
C THR A 235 -2.93 -13.89 -10.22
N PRO A 236 -2.85 -12.60 -10.60
CA PRO A 236 -3.96 -11.65 -10.42
C PRO A 236 -5.27 -12.14 -11.03
N LEU A 237 -5.23 -12.78 -12.21
CA LEU A 237 -6.41 -13.34 -12.86
C LEU A 237 -7.05 -14.45 -12.02
N MET A 238 -6.26 -15.37 -11.45
CA MET A 238 -6.78 -16.41 -10.55
C MET A 238 -7.48 -15.82 -9.32
N ILE A 239 -6.90 -14.76 -8.74
CA ILE A 239 -7.52 -14.04 -7.62
C ILE A 239 -8.86 -13.43 -8.05
N LYS A 240 -8.88 -12.72 -9.18
CA LYS A 240 -10.09 -12.09 -9.72
C LYS A 240 -11.19 -13.12 -9.98
N GLN A 241 -10.87 -14.23 -10.65
CA GLN A 241 -11.82 -15.32 -10.92
C GLN A 241 -12.36 -15.93 -9.62
N TYR A 242 -11.48 -16.19 -8.64
CA TYR A 242 -11.89 -16.74 -7.35
C TYR A 242 -12.79 -15.78 -6.57
N MET A 243 -12.48 -14.49 -6.56
CA MET A 243 -13.30 -13.45 -5.93
C MET A 243 -14.67 -13.32 -6.61
N GLN A 244 -14.73 -13.41 -7.94
CA GLN A 244 -15.98 -13.40 -8.69
C GLN A 244 -16.86 -14.62 -8.33
N GLN A 245 -16.27 -15.82 -8.23
CA GLN A 245 -16.97 -17.03 -7.79
C GLN A 245 -17.57 -16.87 -6.38
N HIS A 246 -16.94 -16.04 -5.55
CA HIS A 246 -17.43 -15.69 -4.22
C HIS A 246 -18.29 -14.42 -4.21
N SER A 247 -18.90 -14.03 -5.33
CA SER A 247 -19.82 -12.87 -5.44
C SER A 247 -19.18 -11.52 -5.10
N ILE A 248 -17.86 -11.38 -5.28
CA ILE A 248 -17.17 -10.09 -5.17
C ILE A 248 -17.02 -9.50 -6.58
N SER A 249 -17.50 -8.27 -6.76
CA SER A 249 -17.40 -7.58 -8.05
C SER A 249 -15.96 -7.16 -8.31
N VAL A 250 -15.34 -7.69 -9.37
CA VAL A 250 -13.97 -7.38 -9.81
C VAL A 250 -13.94 -6.99 -11.30
N ARG A 251 -12.80 -6.48 -11.77
CA ARG A 251 -12.54 -6.27 -13.21
C ARG A 251 -11.85 -7.52 -13.77
N LEU A 252 -12.51 -8.21 -14.69
CA LEU A 252 -11.93 -9.32 -15.46
C LEU A 252 -11.29 -8.81 -16.74
#